data_AF-A0A7K3DAX0-F1
#
_entry.id   AF-A0A7K3DAX0-F1
#
_cell.length_a   1.000
_cell.length_b   1.000
_cell.length_c   1.000
_cell.angle_alpha   90.00
_cell.angle_beta   90.00
_cell.angle_gamma   90.00
#
_symmetry.space_group_name_H-M   'P 1'
#
loop_
_entity.id
_entity.type
_entity.pdbx_description
1 polymer ?
#
loop_
_entity_poly.entity_id
_entity_poly.type
_entity_poly.pdbx_seq_one_letter_code
_entity_poly.pdbx_strand_id
1 'polypeptide(L)'
;MPVSPYTKERLEEAARSSRTLSEALEKLGVDPKSSTRRYIHGRMKKLGVVTSHFEREGTRWTRSVLEPAVAASKSVNDVLRYLGIEVVGGHHTNISRRIKAYGIDTSHVQQPSRLGIPRQRCTPELLLVEQEPTRARRIQGDRLRQAMTDLGTAERCAMCGTEPLWRGRPLPLEVDHIDGNWRDNRIENLRLLCPNCHSATDTYRGRGKTRRA
;
A
#
# COMPACT_ATOMS: atom_id res chain seq x y z
N MET A 1 7.74 -33.23 21.47
CA MET A 1 7.67 -31.94 20.75
C MET A 1 9.02 -31.69 20.10
N PRO A 2 9.09 -31.29 18.81
CA PRO A 2 10.37 -30.95 18.21
C PRO A 2 10.97 -29.76 18.96
N VAL A 3 12.20 -29.92 19.44
CA VAL A 3 12.94 -28.85 20.10
C VAL A 3 13.21 -27.78 19.05
N SER A 4 12.74 -26.56 19.29
CA SER A 4 12.98 -25.46 18.36
C SER A 4 14.50 -25.27 18.18
N PRO A 5 15.00 -25.07 16.95
CA PRO A 5 16.43 -24.89 16.69
C PRO A 5 17.01 -23.61 17.31
N TYR A 6 16.15 -22.74 17.85
CA TYR A 6 16.49 -21.49 18.53
C TYR A 6 16.34 -21.68 20.04
N THR A 7 17.29 -22.37 20.65
CA THR A 7 17.40 -22.51 22.10
C THR A 7 17.81 -21.17 22.75
N LYS A 8 17.66 -21.05 24.06
CA LYS A 8 17.97 -19.81 24.78
C LYS A 8 19.47 -19.47 24.64
N GLU A 9 20.32 -20.47 24.81
CA GLU A 9 21.78 -20.37 24.78
C GLU A 9 22.26 -19.84 23.43
N ARG A 10 21.73 -20.42 22.34
CA ARG A 10 22.06 -20.02 20.97
C ARG A 10 21.62 -18.59 20.66
N LEU A 11 20.47 -18.16 21.18
CA LEU A 11 19.97 -16.79 21.01
C LEU A 11 20.77 -15.79 21.85
N GLU A 12 21.23 -16.16 23.04
CA GLU A 12 22.10 -15.33 23.88
C GLU A 12 23.48 -15.14 23.29
N GLU A 13 24.08 -16.19 22.72
CA GLU A 13 25.37 -16.10 22.03
C GLU A 13 25.30 -15.17 20.81
N ALA A 14 24.27 -15.35 19.98
CA ALA A 14 24.01 -14.46 18.85
C ALA A 14 23.76 -13.02 19.31
N ALA A 15 22.99 -12.81 20.39
CA ALA A 15 22.69 -11.47 20.90
C ALA A 15 23.92 -10.78 21.50
N ARG A 16 24.76 -11.50 22.27
CA ARG A 16 25.96 -10.94 22.91
C ARG A 16 27.01 -10.49 21.89
N SER A 17 27.12 -11.22 20.79
CA SER A 17 28.14 -10.96 19.77
C SER A 17 27.70 -9.92 18.72
N SER A 18 26.46 -9.44 18.78
CA SER A 18 25.87 -8.56 17.76
C SER A 18 25.41 -7.24 18.36
N ARG A 19 25.57 -6.16 17.59
CA ARG A 19 25.10 -4.82 17.96
C ARG A 19 23.70 -4.56 17.45
N THR A 20 23.23 -5.35 16.47
CA THR A 20 21.89 -5.21 15.91
C THR A 20 21.17 -6.55 15.78
N LEU A 21 19.84 -6.48 15.61
CA LEU A 21 19.02 -7.67 15.42
C LEU A 21 19.28 -8.36 14.06
N SER A 22 19.61 -7.65 12.97
CA SER A 22 19.98 -8.31 11.70
C SER A 22 21.30 -9.02 11.80
N GLU A 23 22.32 -8.43 12.43
CA GLU A 23 23.60 -9.12 12.66
C GLU A 23 23.38 -10.40 13.47
N ALA A 24 22.53 -10.37 14.50
CA ALA A 24 22.19 -11.56 15.26
C ALA A 24 21.46 -12.62 14.40
N LEU A 25 20.61 -12.20 13.46
CA LEU A 25 19.91 -13.12 12.55
C LEU A 25 20.84 -13.73 11.50
N GLU A 26 21.76 -12.95 10.93
CA GLU A 26 22.77 -13.43 9.99
C GLU A 26 23.64 -14.53 10.62
N LYS A 27 24.07 -14.34 11.87
CA LYS A 27 24.82 -15.35 12.63
C LYS A 27 24.00 -16.60 12.95
N LEU A 28 22.69 -16.47 13.05
CA LEU A 28 21.78 -17.61 13.18
C LEU A 28 21.47 -18.30 11.83
N GLY A 29 22.04 -17.80 10.73
CA GLY A 29 21.81 -18.32 9.37
C GLY A 29 20.45 -17.94 8.81
N VAL A 30 19.85 -16.86 9.31
CA VAL A 30 18.50 -16.42 8.92
C VAL A 30 18.61 -15.09 8.19
N ASP A 31 17.94 -14.99 7.03
CA ASP A 31 17.81 -13.72 6.32
C ASP A 31 17.12 -12.68 7.21
N PRO A 32 17.77 -11.54 7.51
CA PRO A 32 17.18 -10.48 8.32
C PRO A 32 15.90 -9.87 7.76
N LYS A 33 15.65 -10.00 6.46
CA LYS A 33 14.44 -9.50 5.79
C LYS A 33 13.29 -10.51 5.83
N SER A 34 13.54 -11.74 6.27
CA SER A 34 12.55 -12.80 6.36
C SER A 34 11.52 -12.55 7.49
N SER A 35 10.33 -13.13 7.33
CA SER A 35 9.28 -13.16 8.35
C SER A 35 9.75 -13.78 9.67
N THR A 36 10.76 -14.66 9.63
CA THR A 36 11.40 -15.31 10.78
C THR A 36 12.02 -14.31 11.76
N ARG A 37 12.40 -13.10 11.31
CA ARG A 37 12.88 -12.01 12.17
C ARG A 37 11.92 -11.75 13.34
N ARG A 38 10.62 -11.66 13.06
CA ARG A 38 9.60 -11.37 14.09
C ARG A 38 9.49 -12.51 15.09
N TYR A 39 9.55 -13.75 14.61
CA TYR A 39 9.52 -14.94 15.45
C TYR A 39 10.72 -14.98 16.41
N ILE A 40 11.94 -14.78 15.89
CA ILE A 40 13.16 -14.83 16.70
C ILE A 40 13.19 -13.71 17.73
N HIS A 41 12.84 -12.48 17.35
CA HIS A 41 12.77 -11.36 18.30
C HIS A 41 11.72 -11.59 19.41
N GLY A 42 10.54 -12.12 19.06
CA GLY A 42 9.54 -12.51 20.04
C GLY A 42 10.01 -13.63 20.97
N ARG A 43 10.76 -14.61 20.42
CA ARG A 43 11.33 -15.72 21.17
C ARG A 43 12.45 -15.28 22.12
N MET A 44 13.33 -14.38 21.69
CA MET A 44 14.35 -13.75 22.54
C MET A 44 13.71 -13.09 23.76
N LYS A 45 12.64 -12.31 23.56
CA LYS A 45 11.88 -11.70 24.66
C LYS A 45 11.25 -12.74 25.59
N LYS A 46 10.62 -13.78 25.03
CA LYS A 46 9.98 -14.84 25.82
C LYS A 46 10.96 -15.62 26.68
N LEU A 47 12.19 -15.81 26.20
CA LEU A 47 13.25 -16.55 26.90
C LEU A 47 14.14 -15.68 27.79
N GLY A 48 13.86 -14.36 27.85
CA GLY A 48 14.59 -13.42 28.71
C GLY A 48 15.98 -13.04 28.20
N VAL A 49 16.23 -13.18 26.90
CA VAL A 49 17.49 -12.75 26.28
C VAL A 49 17.59 -11.22 26.32
N VAL A 50 18.70 -10.70 26.84
CA VAL A 50 18.97 -9.26 26.86
C VAL A 50 19.10 -8.76 25.42
N THR A 51 18.18 -7.89 25.03
CA THR A 51 18.11 -7.29 23.68
C THR A 51 18.09 -5.76 23.72
N SER A 52 18.28 -5.17 24.91
CA SER A 52 18.26 -3.71 25.12
C SER A 52 19.46 -2.99 24.53
N HIS A 53 20.59 -3.70 24.35
CA HIS A 53 21.80 -3.16 23.71
C HIS A 53 21.71 -3.16 22.19
N PHE A 54 20.70 -3.80 21.59
CA PHE A 54 20.53 -3.77 20.15
C PHE A 54 20.19 -2.36 19.68
N GLU A 55 21.06 -1.82 18.84
CA GLU A 55 20.82 -0.56 18.16
C GLU A 55 19.65 -0.70 17.20
N ARG A 56 18.88 0.38 17.06
CA ARG A 56 17.86 0.45 16.02
C ARG A 56 18.58 0.47 14.68
N GLU A 57 18.41 -0.60 13.92
CA GLU A 57 18.90 -0.64 12.57
C GLU A 57 18.30 0.50 11.77
N GLY A 58 19.21 1.26 11.16
CA GLY A 58 18.91 2.49 10.47
C GLY A 58 17.73 2.32 9.54
N THR A 59 16.87 3.32 9.55
CA THR A 59 15.75 3.34 8.62
C THR A 59 16.32 3.42 7.20
N ARG A 60 15.87 2.55 6.26
CA ARG A 60 16.38 2.42 4.87
C ARG A 60 16.68 3.74 4.11
N TRP A 61 16.08 4.83 4.54
CA TRP A 61 16.23 6.17 3.99
C TRP A 61 16.81 7.04 5.10
N THR A 62 18.13 7.02 5.21
CA THR A 62 18.92 7.89 6.08
C THR A 62 19.10 9.25 5.40
N ARG A 63 19.53 10.25 6.17
CA ARG A 63 19.91 11.56 5.61
C ARG A 63 20.93 11.42 4.48
N SER A 64 21.98 10.63 4.68
CA SER A 64 23.05 10.39 3.70
C SER A 64 22.56 9.81 2.37
N VAL A 65 21.47 9.05 2.37
CA VAL A 65 20.86 8.49 1.15
C VAL A 65 19.91 9.49 0.50
N LEU A 66 19.16 10.26 1.29
CA LEU A 66 18.15 11.20 0.79
C LEU A 66 18.73 12.51 0.27
N GLU A 67 19.80 13.02 0.88
CA GLU A 67 20.44 14.29 0.52
C GLU A 67 20.95 14.32 -0.94
N PRO A 68 21.72 13.33 -1.43
CA PRO A 68 22.12 13.29 -2.84
C PRO A 68 20.92 13.06 -3.78
N ALA A 69 19.94 12.26 -3.36
CA ALA A 69 18.75 11.97 -4.16
C ALA A 69 17.87 13.21 -4.35
N VAL A 70 17.73 14.03 -3.30
CA VAL A 70 16.98 15.29 -3.35
C VAL A 70 17.74 16.32 -4.18
N ALA A 71 19.06 16.46 -3.99
CA ALA A 71 19.88 17.39 -4.78
C ALA A 71 19.85 17.11 -6.29
N ALA A 72 19.79 15.84 -6.70
CA ALA A 72 19.73 15.43 -8.10
C ALA A 72 18.33 15.54 -8.74
N SER A 73 17.28 15.85 -7.96
CA SER A 73 15.88 15.69 -8.37
C SER A 73 15.12 17.01 -8.42
N LYS A 74 14.20 17.15 -9.39
CA LYS A 74 13.32 18.32 -9.53
C LYS A 74 11.92 18.11 -8.95
N SER A 75 11.55 16.86 -8.68
CA SER A 75 10.28 16.47 -8.06
C SER A 75 10.48 15.30 -7.08
N VAL A 76 9.56 15.12 -6.14
CA VAL A 76 9.58 13.95 -5.24
C VAL A 76 9.46 12.64 -6.02
N ASN A 77 8.79 12.64 -7.18
CA ASN A 77 8.74 11.47 -8.06
C ASN A 77 10.13 11.14 -8.64
N ASP A 78 10.93 12.14 -8.96
CA ASP A 78 12.31 11.94 -9.42
C ASP A 78 13.19 11.40 -8.29
N VAL A 79 12.97 11.87 -7.05
CA VAL A 79 13.64 11.30 -5.86
C VAL A 79 13.30 9.81 -5.74
N LEU A 80 12.04 9.42 -5.91
CA LEU A 80 11.64 8.01 -5.88
C LEU A 80 12.31 7.20 -6.99
N ARG A 81 12.35 7.73 -8.22
CA ARG A 81 13.02 7.07 -9.36
C ARG A 81 14.53 6.93 -9.13
N TYR A 82 15.18 7.97 -8.61
CA TYR A 82 16.60 7.97 -8.27
C TYR A 82 16.92 6.88 -7.22
N LEU A 83 16.02 6.68 -6.26
CA LEU A 83 16.13 5.64 -5.24
C LEU A 83 15.71 4.24 -5.74
N GLY A 84 15.36 4.09 -7.02
CA GLY A 84 14.89 2.83 -7.62
C GLY A 84 13.55 2.35 -7.05
N ILE A 85 12.72 3.26 -6.54
CA ILE A 85 11.42 2.96 -5.96
C ILE A 85 10.34 3.22 -7.00
N GLU A 86 9.44 2.25 -7.19
CA GLU A 86 8.26 2.44 -8.03
C GLU A 86 7.36 3.54 -7.47
N VAL A 87 6.84 4.40 -8.35
CA VAL A 87 6.03 5.57 -7.97
C VAL A 87 4.60 5.12 -7.65
N VAL A 88 4.44 4.47 -6.49
CA VAL A 88 3.16 4.04 -5.93
C VAL A 88 2.83 4.80 -4.65
N GLY A 89 1.53 5.01 -4.39
CA GLY A 89 1.00 6.05 -3.49
C GLY A 89 1.43 6.02 -2.02
N GLY A 90 2.07 4.95 -1.54
CA GLY A 90 2.60 4.89 -0.17
C GLY A 90 4.02 5.47 -0.01
N HIS A 91 4.88 5.30 -1.03
CA HIS A 91 6.29 5.65 -0.91
C HIS A 91 6.54 7.15 -0.93
N HIS A 92 5.79 7.89 -1.74
CA HIS A 92 5.86 9.35 -1.81
C HIS A 92 5.69 9.99 -0.42
N THR A 93 4.62 9.62 0.29
CA THR A 93 4.33 10.13 1.64
C THR A 93 5.42 9.77 2.64
N ASN A 94 5.98 8.55 2.57
CA ASN A 94 7.04 8.13 3.49
C ASN A 94 8.33 8.92 3.28
N ILE A 95 8.75 9.07 2.03
CA ILE A 95 9.98 9.79 1.66
C ILE A 95 9.85 11.29 1.98
N SER A 96 8.75 11.93 1.60
CA SER A 96 8.52 13.35 1.91
C SER A 96 8.56 13.63 3.42
N ARG A 97 7.95 12.74 4.24
CA ARG A 97 8.01 12.89 5.71
C ARG A 97 9.42 12.80 6.24
N ARG A 98 10.27 11.94 5.68
CA ARG A 98 11.67 11.80 6.11
C ARG A 98 12.55 12.95 5.68
N ILE A 99 12.41 13.41 4.43
CA ILE A 99 13.10 14.60 3.93
C ILE A 99 12.83 15.78 4.87
N LYS A 100 11.55 15.99 5.24
CA LYS A 100 11.15 17.01 6.21
C LYS A 100 11.73 16.77 7.61
N ALA A 101 11.71 15.53 8.10
CA ALA A 101 12.26 15.18 9.42
C ALA A 101 13.78 15.41 9.52
N TYR A 102 14.51 15.25 8.42
CA TYR A 102 15.95 15.53 8.37
C TYR A 102 16.29 16.99 8.05
N GLY A 103 15.28 17.83 7.77
CA GLY A 103 15.50 19.24 7.42
C GLY A 103 16.30 19.44 6.13
N ILE A 104 16.19 18.50 5.18
CA ILE A 104 16.87 18.62 3.88
C ILE A 104 16.16 19.73 3.08
N ASP A 105 16.94 20.64 2.49
CA ASP A 105 16.37 21.71 1.65
C ASP A 105 15.68 21.12 0.40
N THR A 106 14.46 21.57 0.17
CA THR A 106 13.63 21.17 -0.98
C THR A 106 13.14 22.39 -1.76
N SER A 107 13.76 23.55 -1.58
CA SER A 107 13.39 24.80 -2.25
C SER A 107 13.36 24.66 -3.78
N HIS A 108 14.29 23.87 -4.34
CA HIS A 108 14.40 23.57 -5.77
C HIS A 108 13.42 22.48 -6.26
N VAL A 109 12.81 21.72 -5.34
CA VAL A 109 11.85 20.66 -5.67
C VAL A 109 10.48 21.29 -5.88
N GLN A 110 10.15 21.54 -7.13
CA GLN A 110 8.88 22.19 -7.48
C GLN A 110 7.70 21.23 -7.29
N GLN A 111 6.71 21.66 -6.52
CA GLN A 111 5.37 21.08 -6.58
C GLN A 111 4.70 21.65 -7.85
N PRO A 112 4.23 20.82 -8.79
CA PRO A 112 3.45 21.34 -9.90
C PRO A 112 2.22 22.06 -9.34
N SER A 113 2.15 23.38 -9.57
CA SER A 113 1.04 24.18 -9.10
C SER A 113 -0.24 23.71 -9.82
N ARG A 114 -1.29 23.40 -9.06
CA ARG A 114 -2.62 23.11 -9.61
C ARG A 114 -3.44 24.39 -9.80
N LEU A 115 -2.86 25.55 -9.54
CA LEU A 115 -3.50 26.85 -9.71
C LEU A 115 -3.66 27.10 -11.21
N GLY A 116 -4.90 27.30 -11.66
CA GLY A 116 -5.20 27.63 -13.06
C GLY A 116 -5.38 26.45 -14.01
N ILE A 117 -5.21 25.19 -13.57
CA ILE A 117 -5.66 24.05 -14.38
C ILE A 117 -7.18 23.94 -14.20
N PRO A 118 -7.99 24.18 -15.25
CA PRO A 118 -9.43 24.00 -15.14
C PRO A 118 -9.67 22.55 -14.71
N ARG A 119 -10.44 22.35 -13.65
CA ARG A 119 -10.94 21.01 -13.31
C ARG A 119 -11.84 20.59 -14.47
N GLN A 120 -11.29 19.82 -15.41
CA GLN A 120 -12.08 19.22 -16.46
C GLN A 120 -13.20 18.42 -15.79
N ARG A 121 -14.46 18.76 -16.11
CA ARG A 121 -15.60 17.97 -15.65
C ARG A 121 -15.41 16.58 -16.26
N CYS A 122 -15.06 15.61 -15.44
CA CYS A 122 -15.01 14.22 -15.87
C CYS A 122 -16.45 13.80 -16.12
N THR A 123 -16.83 13.70 -17.39
CA THR A 123 -18.12 13.18 -17.80
C THR A 123 -18.13 11.65 -17.65
N PRO A 124 -19.30 11.00 -17.56
CA PRO A 124 -19.39 9.55 -17.50
C PRO A 124 -18.63 8.86 -18.63
N GLU A 125 -18.65 9.41 -19.85
CA GLU A 125 -17.99 8.85 -21.04
C GLU A 125 -16.46 8.85 -20.92
N LEU A 126 -15.88 9.74 -20.10
CA LEU A 126 -14.44 9.76 -19.85
C LEU A 126 -14.02 8.81 -18.72
N LEU A 127 -14.95 8.43 -17.84
CA LEU A 127 -14.67 7.58 -16.68
C LEU A 127 -14.99 6.11 -16.94
N LEU A 128 -16.03 5.84 -17.72
CA LEU A 128 -16.59 4.51 -17.96
C LEU A 128 -15.99 3.88 -19.22
N VAL A 129 -14.66 3.86 -19.27
CA VAL A 129 -13.88 3.28 -20.37
C VAL A 129 -12.84 2.31 -19.83
N GLU A 130 -12.40 1.39 -20.67
CA GLU A 130 -11.22 0.60 -20.39
C GLU A 130 -9.97 1.49 -20.52
N GLN A 131 -9.17 1.52 -19.45
CA GLN A 131 -7.95 2.33 -19.42
C GLN A 131 -6.77 1.58 -20.03
N GLU A 132 -6.03 2.28 -20.88
CA GLU A 132 -4.78 1.79 -21.45
C GLU A 132 -3.76 1.46 -20.33
N PRO A 133 -3.14 0.26 -20.32
CA PRO A 133 -2.30 -0.22 -19.22
C PRO A 133 -1.16 0.71 -18.78
N THR A 134 -0.49 1.39 -19.72
CA THR A 134 0.66 2.27 -19.41
C THR A 134 0.26 3.61 -18.79
N ARG A 135 -0.98 4.07 -19.04
CA ARG A 135 -1.53 5.33 -18.51
C ARG A 135 -2.64 5.14 -17.48
N ALA A 136 -2.97 3.88 -17.15
CA ALA A 136 -4.06 3.53 -16.27
C ALA A 136 -3.85 4.08 -14.85
N ARG A 137 -4.90 4.69 -14.31
CA ARG A 137 -4.94 5.24 -12.95
C ARG A 137 -6.22 4.79 -12.25
N ARG A 138 -6.09 4.34 -11.01
CA ARG A 138 -7.24 3.86 -10.22
C ARG A 138 -8.22 5.03 -10.02
N ILE A 139 -9.40 4.91 -10.60
CA ILE A 139 -10.50 5.86 -10.37
C ILE A 139 -11.15 5.52 -9.03
N GLN A 140 -11.48 6.54 -8.24
CA GLN A 140 -12.17 6.35 -6.96
C GLN A 140 -13.58 5.81 -7.20
N GLY A 141 -14.00 4.84 -6.38
CA GLY A 141 -15.29 4.16 -6.52
C GLY A 141 -16.49 5.12 -6.56
N ASP A 142 -16.48 6.16 -5.71
CA ASP A 142 -17.57 7.16 -5.69
C ASP A 142 -17.71 7.91 -7.03
N ARG A 143 -16.61 8.13 -7.76
CA ARG A 143 -16.65 8.79 -9.08
C ARG A 143 -17.23 7.86 -10.14
N LEU A 144 -16.93 6.57 -10.07
CA LEU A 144 -17.54 5.57 -10.94
C LEU A 144 -19.03 5.41 -10.62
N ARG A 145 -19.40 5.34 -9.33
CA ARG A 145 -20.81 5.26 -8.91
C ARG A 145 -21.61 6.46 -9.42
N GLN A 146 -21.08 7.67 -9.29
CA GLN A 146 -21.73 8.87 -9.81
C GLN A 146 -21.91 8.78 -11.33
N ALA A 147 -20.86 8.42 -12.07
CA ALA A 147 -20.93 8.26 -13.52
C ALA A 147 -21.95 7.20 -13.96
N MET A 148 -22.03 6.07 -13.25
CA MET A 148 -23.03 5.03 -13.49
C MET A 148 -24.46 5.56 -13.26
N THR A 149 -24.65 6.32 -12.19
CA THR A 149 -25.95 6.94 -11.84
C THR A 149 -26.36 7.98 -12.87
N ASP A 150 -25.42 8.80 -13.34
CA ASP A 150 -25.65 9.80 -14.40
C ASP A 150 -26.10 9.16 -15.72
N LEU A 151 -25.70 7.90 -16.00
CA LEU A 151 -26.17 7.09 -17.14
C LEU A 151 -27.47 6.30 -16.85
N GLY A 152 -28.10 6.49 -15.69
CA GLY A 152 -29.36 5.85 -15.33
C GLY A 152 -29.23 4.46 -14.70
N THR A 153 -28.05 4.09 -14.22
CA THR A 153 -27.90 2.85 -13.44
C THR A 153 -28.66 2.98 -12.13
N ALA A 154 -29.50 2.00 -11.82
CA ALA A 154 -30.24 2.01 -10.57
C ALA A 154 -29.31 1.87 -9.36
N GLU A 155 -29.48 2.73 -8.35
CA GLU A 155 -28.74 2.66 -7.08
C GLU A 155 -29.27 1.52 -6.18
N ARG A 156 -29.12 0.27 -6.63
CA ARG A 156 -29.43 -0.93 -5.86
C ARG A 156 -28.38 -1.99 -6.06
N CYS A 157 -28.25 -2.91 -5.10
CA CYS A 157 -27.37 -4.06 -5.22
C CYS A 157 -27.79 -4.93 -6.41
N ALA A 158 -26.88 -5.18 -7.35
CA ALA A 158 -27.12 -6.02 -8.52
C ALA A 158 -27.34 -7.51 -8.18
N MET A 159 -26.95 -7.95 -6.98
CA MET A 159 -27.13 -9.35 -6.54
C MET A 159 -28.41 -9.57 -5.74
N CYS A 160 -28.66 -8.76 -4.71
CA CYS A 160 -29.78 -8.98 -3.78
C CYS A 160 -30.86 -7.89 -3.85
N GLY A 161 -30.70 -6.88 -4.71
CA GLY A 161 -31.66 -5.79 -4.87
C GLY A 161 -31.70 -4.78 -3.72
N THR A 162 -30.86 -4.92 -2.68
CA THR A 162 -30.81 -3.97 -1.56
C THR A 162 -30.58 -2.54 -2.04
N GLU A 163 -31.50 -1.65 -1.69
CA GLU A 163 -31.46 -0.21 -1.92
C GLU A 163 -30.35 0.47 -1.07
N PRO A 164 -30.02 1.75 -1.30
CA PRO A 164 -28.94 2.44 -0.58
C PRO A 164 -29.39 2.89 0.83
N LEU A 165 -30.28 2.10 1.45
CA LEU A 165 -30.82 2.31 2.78
C LEU A 165 -30.81 1.00 3.56
N TRP A 166 -30.26 1.04 4.76
CA TRP A 166 -30.23 -0.06 5.70
C TRP A 166 -30.72 0.40 7.07
N ARG A 167 -31.85 -0.14 7.52
CA ARG A 167 -32.49 0.24 8.81
C ARG A 167 -32.67 1.76 8.95
N GLY A 168 -33.11 2.41 7.89
CA GLY A 168 -33.32 3.86 7.83
C GLY A 168 -32.03 4.70 7.76
N ARG A 169 -30.86 4.09 7.59
CA ARG A 169 -29.58 4.80 7.44
C ARG A 169 -29.02 4.60 6.03
N PRO A 170 -28.27 5.58 5.47
CA PRO A 170 -27.61 5.40 4.18
C PRO A 170 -26.70 4.16 4.18
N LEU A 171 -26.87 3.30 3.19
CA LEU A 171 -25.99 2.17 2.91
C LEU A 171 -25.19 2.48 1.65
N PRO A 172 -23.88 2.77 1.75
CA PRO A 172 -23.08 3.00 0.55
C PRO A 172 -22.97 1.70 -0.24
N LEU A 173 -23.46 1.72 -1.48
CA LEU A 173 -23.20 0.67 -2.45
C LEU A 173 -21.79 0.82 -3.00
N GLU A 174 -21.09 -0.29 -3.12
CA GLU A 174 -19.72 -0.37 -3.58
C GLU A 174 -19.70 -0.74 -5.07
N VAL A 175 -18.80 -0.12 -5.83
CA VAL A 175 -18.55 -0.48 -7.24
C VAL A 175 -17.70 -1.75 -7.27
N ASP A 176 -18.21 -2.78 -7.92
CA ASP A 176 -17.51 -4.05 -8.18
C ASP A 176 -17.26 -4.20 -9.69
N HIS A 177 -16.06 -4.67 -10.01
CA HIS A 177 -15.65 -5.05 -11.37
C HIS A 177 -15.92 -6.54 -11.54
N ILE A 178 -16.80 -6.91 -12.47
CA ILE A 178 -17.26 -8.30 -12.66
C ILE A 178 -16.07 -9.24 -12.93
N ASP A 179 -15.13 -8.80 -13.77
CA ASP A 179 -13.91 -9.54 -14.10
C ASP A 179 -12.75 -9.35 -13.08
N GLY A 180 -12.92 -8.45 -12.12
CA GLY A 180 -11.90 -8.05 -11.15
C GLY A 180 -10.79 -7.14 -11.69
N ASN A 181 -10.84 -6.76 -12.96
CA ASN A 181 -9.90 -5.84 -13.59
C ASN A 181 -10.32 -4.38 -13.33
N TRP A 182 -9.66 -3.76 -12.36
CA TRP A 182 -9.91 -2.36 -12.01
C TRP A 182 -9.65 -1.34 -13.13
N ARG A 183 -8.98 -1.74 -14.22
CA ARG A 183 -8.72 -0.88 -15.38
C ARG A 183 -9.90 -0.83 -16.34
N ASP A 184 -10.74 -1.86 -16.36
CA ASP A 184 -11.89 -1.94 -17.23
C ASP A 184 -13.12 -1.33 -16.56
N ASN A 185 -13.31 -0.02 -16.73
CA ASN A 185 -14.44 0.69 -16.14
C ASN A 185 -15.66 0.77 -17.08
N ARG A 186 -15.70 -0.01 -18.16
CA ARG A 186 -16.86 0.00 -19.06
C ARG A 186 -18.11 -0.40 -18.28
N ILE A 187 -19.23 0.23 -18.61
CA ILE A 187 -20.48 0.09 -17.83
C ILE A 187 -20.93 -1.37 -17.72
N GLU A 188 -20.72 -2.16 -18.75
CA GLU A 188 -21.00 -3.61 -18.80
C GLU A 188 -20.15 -4.44 -17.84
N ASN A 189 -18.98 -3.96 -17.42
CA ASN A 189 -18.10 -4.64 -16.47
C ASN A 189 -18.31 -4.14 -15.02
N LEU A 190 -19.12 -3.11 -14.81
CA LEU A 190 -19.37 -2.52 -13.49
C LEU A 190 -20.73 -2.93 -12.94
N ARG A 191 -20.79 -3.16 -11.64
CA ARG A 191 -22.05 -3.31 -10.90
C ARG A 191 -21.96 -2.70 -9.52
N LEU A 192 -23.10 -2.24 -9.00
CA LEU A 192 -23.23 -1.79 -7.63
C LEU A 192 -23.59 -2.97 -6.73
N LEU A 193 -22.83 -3.18 -5.65
CA LEU A 193 -23.09 -4.23 -4.67
C LEU A 193 -23.21 -3.63 -3.27
N CYS A 194 -24.08 -4.19 -2.45
CA CYS A 194 -24.05 -3.88 -1.02
C CYS A 194 -22.79 -4.49 -0.37
N PRO A 195 -22.31 -3.96 0.77
CA PRO A 195 -21.09 -4.44 1.41
C PRO A 195 -21.10 -5.95 1.70
N ASN A 196 -22.28 -6.51 2.01
CA ASN A 196 -22.43 -7.94 2.27
C ASN A 196 -22.23 -8.77 1.00
N CYS A 197 -22.93 -8.44 -0.09
CA CYS A 197 -22.79 -9.15 -1.37
C CYS A 197 -21.39 -8.98 -1.96
N HIS A 198 -20.80 -7.77 -1.87
CA HIS A 198 -19.45 -7.54 -2.36
C HIS A 198 -18.44 -8.40 -1.60
N SER A 199 -18.57 -8.55 -0.28
CA SER A 199 -17.67 -9.40 0.52
C SER A 199 -17.65 -10.88 0.10
N ALA A 200 -18.72 -11.34 -0.55
CA ALA A 200 -18.88 -12.70 -1.04
C ALA A 200 -18.29 -12.93 -2.44
N THR A 201 -17.91 -11.89 -3.18
CA THR A 201 -17.31 -12.06 -4.52
C THR A 201 -15.91 -12.69 -4.43
N ASP A 202 -15.51 -13.41 -5.48
CA ASP A 202 -14.16 -13.98 -5.59
C ASP A 202 -13.07 -12.90 -5.72
N THR A 203 -13.43 -11.72 -6.21
CA THR A 203 -12.55 -10.58 -6.46
C THR A 203 -12.42 -9.65 -5.25
N TYR A 204 -13.25 -9.84 -4.21
CA TYR A 204 -13.34 -8.94 -3.06
C TYR A 204 -11.98 -8.64 -2.44
N ARG A 205 -11.64 -7.34 -2.36
CA ARG A 205 -10.38 -6.82 -1.80
C ARG A 205 -9.13 -7.56 -2.30
N GLY A 206 -9.15 -8.01 -3.56
CA GLY A 206 -8.01 -8.70 -4.18
C GLY A 206 -7.85 -10.17 -3.76
N ARG A 207 -8.87 -10.79 -3.16
CA ARG A 207 -8.91 -12.23 -2.82
C ARG A 207 -8.54 -13.12 -4.02
N GLY A 208 -8.91 -12.73 -5.24
CA GLY A 208 -8.54 -13.46 -6.46
C GLY A 208 -7.07 -13.39 -6.89
N LYS A 209 -6.23 -12.52 -6.28
CA LYS A 209 -4.82 -12.36 -6.68
C LYS A 209 -3.92 -13.53 -6.27
N THR A 210 -4.25 -14.22 -5.18
CA THR A 210 -3.48 -15.39 -4.72
C THR A 210 -3.81 -16.68 -5.47
N ARG A 211 -4.94 -16.74 -6.18
CA ARG A 211 -5.35 -17.93 -6.97
C ARG A 211 -4.82 -17.93 -8.40
N ARG A 212 -4.27 -16.81 -8.87
CA ARG A 212 -3.72 -16.64 -10.23
C ARG A 212 -2.18 -16.50 -10.25
N ALA A 213 -1.53 -16.88 -9.15
CA ALA A 213 -0.07 -16.90 -9.01
C ALA A 213 0.43 -18.35 -8.92
#